data_AF-A0A812FRF9-F1
#
_entry.id   AF-A0A812FRF9-F1
#
_cell.length_a   1.000
_cell.length_b   1.000
_cell.length_c   1.000
_cell.angle_alpha   90.00
_cell.angle_beta   90.00
_cell.angle_gamma   90.00
#
_symmetry.space_group_name_H-M   'P 1'
#
loop_
_entity.id
_entity.type
_entity.pdbx_description
1 polymer ?
#
loop_
_entity_poly.entity_id
_entity_poly.type
_entity_poly.pdbx_seq_one_letter_code
_entity_poly.pdbx_strand_id
1 'polypeptide(L)'
;MKDINQNKNWLSDYAPAEITQLNSDPTTVQISVLSTHNRRVDQVARFENLTIPSSLITDPLCLSIIAYCKSKDFLSQSPHTRKGKYDIFSNLFMFLDKRYGHQHISDVTAIHPDYTNYRKSKGRSISHYIASINVALKWYTKQDNINLENIARVKATQARIPRISRDTGKPKPALSELIEPIEYDDATLIKSLREFSVVMLKILREQRDYLLSVPEIIEAKSSLPNLSDEVRSLIERGINNSHKVSFALRRKYFNPLWKAISYSNDGILIERMLLNCSYTRSYIQNRVEPMTLEEQKTILEQHLKADGSLRSNISSYYSRTEKKRNCQRCEVF
;
A
#
# COMPACT_ATOMS: atom_id res chain seq x y z
N MET A 1 -36.70 51.05 -5.49
CA MET A 1 -36.37 49.99 -6.46
C MET A 1 -35.10 49.30 -5.96
N LYS A 2 -35.28 48.07 -5.46
CA LYS A 2 -34.28 47.03 -5.13
C LYS A 2 -32.99 47.43 -4.41
N ASP A 3 -33.03 47.34 -3.08
CA ASP A 3 -31.87 47.02 -2.25
C ASP A 3 -31.32 45.64 -2.64
N ILE A 4 -30.15 45.63 -3.28
CA ILE A 4 -29.32 44.43 -3.43
C ILE A 4 -28.47 44.33 -2.17
N ASN A 5 -29.09 43.95 -1.05
CA ASN A 5 -28.36 43.39 0.08
C ASN A 5 -28.01 41.94 -0.30
N GLN A 6 -26.95 41.81 -1.11
CA GLN A 6 -26.31 40.53 -1.37
C GLN A 6 -25.91 39.93 -0.03
N ASN A 7 -26.59 38.84 0.29
CA ASN A 7 -26.42 38.01 1.46
C ASN A 7 -24.96 37.53 1.52
N LYS A 8 -24.09 38.29 2.21
CA LYS A 8 -22.64 38.00 2.36
C LYS A 8 -22.36 36.71 3.14
N ASN A 9 -23.39 36.00 3.59
CA ASN A 9 -23.31 34.78 4.39
C ASN A 9 -23.70 33.49 3.63
N TRP A 10 -23.95 33.54 2.31
CA TRP A 10 -24.32 32.30 1.59
C TRP A 10 -23.18 31.27 1.54
N LEU A 11 -21.91 31.69 1.71
CA LEU A 11 -20.75 30.80 1.79
C LEU A 11 -20.56 30.19 3.20
N SER A 12 -21.08 30.81 4.27
CA SER A 12 -21.06 30.20 5.59
C SER A 12 -22.01 29.01 5.70
N ASP A 13 -23.06 28.94 4.86
CA ASP A 13 -23.94 27.77 4.78
C ASP A 13 -23.24 26.53 4.18
N TYR A 14 -22.12 26.73 3.47
CA TYR A 14 -21.25 25.66 2.95
C TYR A 14 -20.05 25.36 3.85
N ALA A 15 -19.81 26.18 4.89
CA ALA A 15 -18.84 25.81 5.91
C ALA A 15 -19.44 24.64 6.71
N PRO A 16 -18.71 23.51 6.89
CA PRO A 16 -19.22 22.41 7.69
C PRO A 16 -19.59 22.94 9.07
N ALA A 17 -20.88 22.83 9.40
CA ALA A 17 -21.47 23.32 10.63
C ALA A 17 -20.51 23.10 11.79
N GLU A 18 -20.17 24.20 12.45
CA GLU A 18 -19.32 24.24 13.61
C GLU A 18 -19.67 23.09 14.54
N ILE A 19 -18.62 22.33 14.88
CA ILE A 19 -18.66 21.21 15.81
C ILE A 19 -19.32 21.70 17.09
N THR A 20 -20.58 21.34 17.28
CA THR A 20 -21.25 21.53 18.56
C THR A 20 -20.40 20.78 19.58
N GLN A 21 -19.86 21.49 20.56
CA GLN A 21 -19.17 20.85 21.67
C GLN A 21 -20.16 19.90 22.33
N LEU A 22 -19.96 18.59 22.17
CA LEU A 22 -20.53 17.57 23.07
C LEU A 22 -19.83 17.73 24.44
N ASN A 23 -20.17 18.84 25.10
CA ASN A 23 -19.80 19.21 26.44
C ASN A 23 -20.74 18.47 27.39
N SER A 24 -20.23 17.38 27.95
CA SER A 24 -20.55 16.90 29.32
C SER A 24 -19.91 15.53 29.56
N ASP A 25 -19.97 14.62 28.59
CA ASP A 25 -19.52 13.24 28.79
C ASP A 25 -18.00 13.07 28.54
N PRO A 26 -17.17 12.77 29.55
CA PRO A 26 -15.73 12.55 29.36
C PRO A 26 -15.40 11.24 28.63
N THR A 27 -16.40 10.41 28.33
CA THR A 27 -16.24 9.04 27.83
C THR A 27 -16.62 8.87 26.36
N THR A 28 -17.23 9.90 25.77
CA THR A 28 -17.68 9.87 24.37
C THR A 28 -17.25 11.13 23.63
N VAL A 29 -16.90 10.97 22.34
CA VAL A 29 -16.68 12.07 21.40
C VAL A 29 -17.32 11.75 20.06
N GLN A 30 -17.99 12.74 19.48
CA GLN A 30 -18.51 12.66 18.12
C GLN A 30 -17.51 13.25 17.14
N ILE A 31 -17.18 12.49 16.10
CA ILE A 31 -16.16 12.83 15.11
C ILE A 31 -16.84 12.95 13.74
N SER A 32 -16.66 14.09 13.08
CA SER A 32 -17.10 14.22 11.69
C SER A 32 -16.12 13.55 10.73
N VAL A 33 -16.65 12.63 9.94
CA VAL A 33 -15.97 11.85 8.90
C VAL A 33 -16.67 12.09 7.56
N LEU A 34 -16.00 11.80 6.45
CA LEU A 34 -16.64 11.87 5.13
C LEU A 34 -17.27 10.51 4.78
N SER A 35 -18.43 10.55 4.13
CA SER A 35 -19.11 9.37 3.61
C SER A 35 -18.26 8.65 2.54
N THR A 36 -18.54 7.37 2.33
CA THR A 36 -17.73 6.46 1.50
C THR A 36 -18.03 6.54 0.00
N HIS A 37 -18.52 7.68 -0.50
CA HIS A 37 -18.79 7.81 -1.94
C HIS A 37 -17.50 7.88 -2.76
N ASN A 38 -17.54 7.26 -3.94
CA ASN A 38 -16.39 7.12 -4.85
C ASN A 38 -15.92 8.46 -5.42
N ARG A 39 -16.83 9.41 -5.62
CA ARG A 39 -16.50 10.75 -6.12
C ARG A 39 -16.41 11.72 -4.94
N ARG A 40 -15.37 12.56 -4.93
CA ARG A 40 -15.15 13.55 -3.86
C ARG A 40 -16.30 14.55 -3.71
N VAL A 41 -16.94 14.91 -4.82
CA VAL A 41 -18.07 15.86 -4.84
C VAL A 41 -19.32 15.32 -4.16
N ASP A 42 -19.45 13.99 -4.07
CA ASP A 42 -20.61 13.33 -3.45
C ASP A 42 -20.36 13.05 -1.97
N GLN A 43 -19.16 13.33 -1.43
CA GLN A 43 -18.83 13.03 -0.05
C GLN A 43 -19.51 14.02 0.90
N VAL A 44 -20.34 13.47 1.79
CA VAL A 44 -21.10 14.23 2.79
C VAL A 44 -20.51 13.97 4.16
N ALA A 45 -20.50 14.99 5.03
CA ALA A 45 -20.12 14.83 6.42
C ALA A 45 -21.09 13.87 7.13
N ARG A 46 -20.54 12.83 7.76
CA ARG A 46 -21.21 11.90 8.67
C ARG A 46 -20.59 12.03 10.04
N PHE A 47 -21.36 11.76 11.08
CA PHE A 47 -20.88 11.79 12.45
C PHE A 47 -20.78 10.37 12.99
N GLU A 48 -19.60 10.02 13.49
CA GLU A 48 -19.33 8.74 14.15
C GLU A 48 -18.99 8.99 15.62
N ASN A 49 -19.51 8.13 16.50
CA ASN A 49 -19.25 8.23 17.94
C ASN A 49 -18.10 7.30 18.31
N LEU A 50 -17.09 7.85 18.98
CA LEU A 50 -16.04 7.10 19.65
C LEU A 50 -16.35 7.11 21.15
N THR A 51 -16.65 5.94 21.69
CA THR A 51 -17.08 5.75 23.09
C THR A 51 -16.12 4.80 23.79
N ILE A 52 -15.73 5.14 25.03
CA ILE A 52 -14.95 4.26 25.88
C ILE A 52 -15.81 3.05 26.27
N PRO A 53 -15.28 1.81 26.18
CA PRO A 53 -15.96 0.62 26.68
C PRO A 53 -16.38 0.78 28.15
N SER A 54 -17.57 0.32 28.52
CA SER A 54 -18.12 0.52 29.87
C SER A 54 -17.22 -0.05 30.97
N SER A 55 -16.53 -1.15 30.68
CA SER A 55 -15.54 -1.79 31.55
C SER A 55 -14.35 -0.88 31.87
N LEU A 56 -14.00 0.04 30.97
CA LEU A 56 -12.81 0.91 31.02
C LEU A 56 -13.16 2.39 31.15
N ILE A 57 -14.37 2.72 31.59
CA ILE A 57 -14.90 4.10 31.60
C ILE A 57 -14.04 5.07 32.42
N THR A 58 -13.34 4.55 33.44
CA THR A 58 -12.42 5.30 34.31
C THR A 58 -10.96 5.17 33.90
N ASP A 59 -10.64 4.43 32.83
CA ASP A 59 -9.28 4.15 32.44
C ASP A 59 -8.56 5.44 31.96
N PRO A 60 -7.43 5.83 32.58
CA PRO A 60 -6.74 7.09 32.24
C PRO A 60 -6.22 7.13 30.80
N LEU A 61 -5.86 5.99 30.22
CA LEU A 61 -5.40 5.90 28.84
C LEU A 61 -6.57 6.17 27.88
N CYS A 62 -7.73 5.55 28.08
CA CYS A 62 -8.94 5.78 27.29
C CYS A 62 -9.44 7.22 27.41
N LEU A 63 -9.50 7.76 28.63
CA LEU A 63 -9.88 9.15 28.90
C LEU A 63 -8.95 10.15 28.20
N SER A 64 -7.64 9.87 28.18
CA SER A 64 -6.67 10.74 27.49
C SER A 64 -6.91 10.83 25.99
N ILE A 65 -7.36 9.73 25.37
CA ILE A 65 -7.65 9.67 23.94
C ILE A 65 -8.94 10.43 23.61
N ILE A 66 -10.00 10.26 24.41
CA ILE A 66 -11.24 11.04 24.24
C ILE A 66 -10.96 12.53 24.41
N ALA A 67 -10.20 12.93 25.44
CA ALA A 67 -9.81 14.31 25.67
C ALA A 67 -9.04 14.89 24.46
N TYR A 68 -8.10 14.14 23.89
CA TYR A 68 -7.40 14.53 22.67
C TYR A 68 -8.36 14.69 21.49
N CYS A 69 -9.31 13.78 21.29
CA CYS A 69 -10.30 13.91 20.21
C CYS A 69 -11.23 15.12 20.36
N LYS A 70 -11.42 15.64 21.58
CA LYS A 70 -12.16 16.89 21.84
C LYS A 70 -11.30 18.16 21.69
N SER A 71 -9.98 18.00 21.52
CA SER A 71 -9.06 19.13 21.42
C SER A 71 -9.19 19.89 20.11
N LYS A 72 -8.85 21.19 20.14
CA LYS A 72 -8.72 22.01 18.92
C LYS A 72 -7.71 21.41 17.93
N ASP A 73 -6.63 20.81 18.42
CA ASP A 73 -5.58 20.18 17.60
C ASP A 73 -6.07 18.96 16.82
N PHE A 74 -7.04 18.23 17.36
CA PHE A 74 -7.68 17.13 16.64
C PHE A 74 -8.75 17.65 15.68
N LEU A 75 -9.61 18.56 16.15
CA LEU A 75 -10.73 19.08 15.37
C LEU A 75 -10.29 19.90 14.15
N SER A 76 -9.12 20.54 14.20
CA SER A 76 -8.53 21.26 13.06
C SER A 76 -7.99 20.34 11.94
N GLN A 77 -7.91 19.03 12.17
CA GLN A 77 -7.39 18.09 11.17
C GLN A 77 -8.40 17.82 10.06
N SER A 78 -7.89 17.48 8.88
CA SER A 78 -8.74 17.12 7.73
C SER A 78 -9.65 15.94 8.08
N PRO A 79 -10.91 15.90 7.58
CA PRO A 79 -11.86 14.83 7.89
C PRO A 79 -11.31 13.42 7.63
N HIS A 80 -10.52 13.23 6.58
CA HIS A 80 -9.86 11.96 6.29
C HIS A 80 -8.86 11.54 7.39
N THR A 81 -8.09 12.50 7.92
CA THR A 81 -7.14 12.24 9.01
C THR A 81 -7.89 11.90 10.30
N ARG A 82 -8.98 12.62 10.60
CA ARG A 82 -9.84 12.34 11.75
C ARG A 82 -10.46 10.95 11.66
N LYS A 83 -10.95 10.54 10.49
CA LYS A 83 -11.42 9.16 10.24
C LYS A 83 -10.33 8.11 10.48
N GLY A 84 -9.13 8.31 9.92
CA GLY A 84 -8.03 7.38 10.14
C GLY A 84 -7.65 7.23 11.63
N LYS A 85 -7.70 8.32 12.40
CA LYS A 85 -7.49 8.29 13.85
C LYS A 85 -8.66 7.63 14.61
N TYR A 86 -9.90 7.90 14.21
CA TYR A 86 -11.09 7.22 14.74
C TYR A 86 -10.94 5.70 14.63
N ASP A 87 -10.59 5.20 13.43
CA ASP A 87 -10.40 3.76 13.21
C ASP A 87 -9.30 3.19 14.12
N ILE A 88 -8.20 3.94 14.32
CA ILE A 88 -7.10 3.50 15.19
C ILE A 88 -7.53 3.42 16.65
N PHE A 89 -8.23 4.44 17.15
CA PHE A 89 -8.66 4.52 18.54
C PHE A 89 -9.78 3.53 18.85
N SER A 90 -10.75 3.37 17.94
CA SER A 90 -11.80 2.36 18.05
C SER A 90 -11.21 0.94 18.15
N ASN A 91 -10.26 0.61 17.26
CA ASN A 91 -9.56 -0.68 17.32
C ASN A 91 -8.72 -0.85 18.60
N LEU A 92 -8.15 0.22 19.14
CA LEU A 92 -7.44 0.18 20.41
C LEU A 92 -8.40 -0.09 21.57
N PHE A 93 -9.53 0.61 21.64
CA PHE A 93 -10.53 0.42 22.70
C PHE A 93 -11.09 -1.00 22.71
N MET A 94 -11.41 -1.56 21.54
CA MET A 94 -11.81 -2.96 21.42
C MET A 94 -10.74 -3.94 21.95
N PHE A 95 -9.47 -3.65 21.67
CA PHE A 95 -8.35 -4.46 22.18
C PHE A 95 -8.22 -4.35 23.71
N LEU A 96 -8.26 -3.13 24.24
CA LEU A 96 -8.11 -2.88 25.66
C LEU A 96 -9.24 -3.52 26.46
N ASP A 97 -10.48 -3.40 26.00
CA ASP A 97 -11.64 -4.03 26.64
C ASP A 97 -11.49 -5.55 26.70
N LYS A 98 -11.11 -6.16 25.57
CA LYS A 98 -10.88 -7.61 25.52
C LYS A 98 -9.74 -8.09 26.42
N ARG A 99 -8.70 -7.28 26.61
CA ARG A 99 -7.46 -7.67 27.32
C ARG A 99 -7.49 -7.31 28.81
N TYR A 100 -8.03 -6.15 29.14
CA TYR A 100 -7.97 -5.51 30.47
C TYR A 100 -9.36 -5.14 31.02
N GLY A 101 -10.46 -5.39 30.29
CA GLY A 101 -11.80 -4.99 30.72
C GLY A 101 -12.19 -5.53 32.10
N HIS A 102 -11.77 -6.76 32.42
CA HIS A 102 -11.99 -7.36 33.75
C HIS A 102 -11.25 -6.66 34.90
N GLN A 103 -10.17 -5.93 34.59
CA GLN A 103 -9.36 -5.21 35.57
C GLN A 103 -9.81 -3.75 35.72
N HIS A 104 -10.76 -3.30 34.88
CA HIS A 104 -11.26 -1.92 34.79
C HIS A 104 -10.23 -0.83 34.47
N ILE A 105 -8.94 -1.20 34.46
CA ILE A 105 -7.83 -0.32 34.16
C ILE A 105 -6.78 -1.09 33.38
N SER A 106 -6.28 -0.46 32.33
CA SER A 106 -5.23 -0.98 31.47
C SER A 106 -3.86 -0.87 32.15
N ASP A 107 -3.02 -1.87 31.94
CA ASP A 107 -1.62 -1.85 32.39
C ASP A 107 -0.84 -0.75 31.63
N VAL A 108 0.22 -0.23 32.24
CA VAL A 108 1.20 0.64 31.57
C VAL A 108 1.88 -0.05 30.38
N THR A 109 1.81 -1.39 30.28
CA THR A 109 2.28 -2.17 29.12
C THR A 109 1.27 -2.28 27.97
N ALA A 110 0.05 -1.76 28.15
CA ALA A 110 -1.05 -2.01 27.23
C ALA A 110 -0.76 -1.61 25.78
N ILE A 111 -0.01 -0.52 25.56
CA ILE A 111 0.40 -0.10 24.21
C ILE A 111 1.65 -0.86 23.73
N HIS A 112 2.64 -1.01 24.59
CA HIS A 112 3.84 -1.78 24.31
C HIS A 112 4.29 -2.58 25.55
N PRO A 113 4.47 -3.92 25.42
CA PRO A 113 4.47 -4.68 24.17
C PRO A 113 3.09 -5.18 23.71
N ASP A 114 2.04 -5.07 24.53
CA ASP A 114 0.79 -5.83 24.34
C ASP A 114 0.05 -5.50 23.02
N TYR A 115 -0.36 -4.25 22.81
CA TYR A 115 -1.04 -3.85 21.58
C TYR A 115 -0.14 -4.00 20.35
N THR A 116 1.16 -3.74 20.51
CA THR A 116 2.16 -3.93 19.45
C THR A 116 2.19 -5.37 18.95
N ASN A 117 2.20 -6.36 19.85
CA ASN A 117 2.19 -7.78 19.49
C ASN A 117 0.84 -8.21 18.89
N TYR A 118 -0.27 -7.70 19.42
CA TYR A 118 -1.58 -7.89 18.81
C TYR A 118 -1.61 -7.40 17.36
N ARG A 119 -1.07 -6.21 17.08
CA ARG A 119 -1.01 -5.66 15.72
C ARG A 119 -0.07 -6.44 14.79
N LYS A 120 1.06 -6.95 15.30
CA LYS A 120 1.94 -7.87 14.55
C LYS A 120 1.19 -9.09 14.03
N SER A 121 0.38 -9.73 14.88
CA SER A 121 -0.41 -10.91 14.51
C SER A 121 -1.44 -10.66 13.39
N LYS A 122 -1.80 -9.39 13.14
CA LYS A 122 -2.76 -8.99 12.10
C LYS A 122 -2.11 -8.54 10.79
N GLY A 123 -0.78 -8.60 10.67
CA GLY A 123 -0.06 -8.29 9.42
C GLY A 123 -0.15 -6.82 8.97
N ARG A 124 -0.41 -5.88 9.88
CA ARG A 124 -0.57 -4.45 9.57
C ARG A 124 0.61 -3.62 10.07
N SER A 125 0.88 -2.49 9.41
CA SER A 125 1.90 -1.52 9.84
C SER A 125 1.62 -1.01 11.26
N ILE A 126 2.56 -1.27 12.17
CA ILE A 126 2.50 -0.92 13.59
C ILE A 126 2.82 0.56 13.79
N SER A 127 3.80 1.07 13.03
CA SER A 127 4.39 2.38 13.24
C SER A 127 3.37 3.51 13.18
N HIS A 128 2.43 3.44 12.24
CA HIS A 128 1.36 4.43 12.11
C HIS A 128 0.41 4.43 13.31
N TYR A 129 0.02 3.26 13.80
CA TYR A 129 -0.92 3.10 14.92
C TYR A 129 -0.30 3.62 16.22
N ILE A 130 0.91 3.17 16.53
CA ILE A 130 1.61 3.57 17.74
C ILE A 130 1.95 5.07 17.71
N ALA A 131 2.33 5.62 16.56
CA ALA A 131 2.55 7.06 16.42
C ALA A 131 1.27 7.87 16.67
N SER A 132 0.13 7.46 16.11
CA SER A 132 -1.16 8.15 16.30
C SER A 132 -1.60 8.13 17.76
N ILE A 133 -1.41 7.01 18.46
CA ILE A 133 -1.67 6.89 19.90
C ILE A 133 -0.72 7.80 20.69
N ASN A 134 0.58 7.74 20.43
CA ASN A 134 1.57 8.55 21.14
C ASN A 134 1.36 10.07 20.95
N VAL A 135 0.82 10.51 19.81
CA VAL A 135 0.42 11.92 19.62
C VAL A 135 -0.66 12.32 20.61
N ALA A 136 -1.69 11.50 20.81
CA ALA A 136 -2.76 11.76 21.78
C ALA A 136 -2.22 11.82 23.22
N LEU A 137 -1.36 10.86 23.59
CA LEU A 137 -0.76 10.83 24.93
C LEU A 137 0.15 12.04 25.18
N LYS A 138 1.01 12.39 24.20
CA LYS A 138 1.85 13.60 24.26
C LYS A 138 1.02 14.85 24.47
N TRP A 139 -0.07 14.99 23.72
CA TRP A 139 -0.97 16.12 23.84
C TRP A 139 -1.58 16.20 25.23
N TYR A 140 -2.08 15.08 25.76
CA TYR A 140 -2.71 15.01 27.08
C TYR A 140 -1.75 15.36 28.22
N THR A 141 -0.52 14.86 28.18
CA THR A 141 0.50 15.11 29.22
C THR A 141 1.02 16.55 29.29
N LYS A 142 0.68 17.38 28.30
CA LYS A 142 1.08 18.80 28.21
C LYS A 142 -0.03 19.76 28.66
N GLN A 143 -1.20 19.26 29.05
CA GLN A 143 -2.30 20.10 29.50
C GLN A 143 -2.13 20.45 30.98
N ASP A 144 -2.22 21.73 31.33
CA ASP A 144 -1.95 22.23 32.69
C ASP A 144 -3.09 21.98 33.70
N ASN A 145 -4.28 21.57 33.24
CA ASN A 145 -5.51 21.53 34.06
C ASN A 145 -6.11 20.11 34.26
N ILE A 146 -5.27 19.07 34.30
CA ILE A 146 -5.75 17.67 34.33
C ILE A 146 -5.27 16.94 35.60
N ASN A 147 -6.09 16.00 36.09
CA ASN A 147 -5.78 15.09 37.19
C ASN A 147 -4.34 14.54 37.11
N LEU A 148 -3.51 14.90 38.09
CA LEU A 148 -2.09 14.57 38.15
C LEU A 148 -1.81 13.06 38.15
N GLU A 149 -2.67 12.26 38.79
CA GLU A 149 -2.53 10.80 38.83
C GLU A 149 -2.72 10.19 37.44
N ASN A 150 -3.74 10.66 36.71
CA ASN A 150 -3.99 10.24 35.32
C ASN A 150 -2.81 10.62 34.43
N ILE A 151 -2.27 11.84 34.58
CA ILE A 151 -1.08 12.28 33.84
C ILE A 151 0.11 11.36 34.15
N ALA A 152 0.37 11.05 35.42
CA ALA A 152 1.47 10.20 35.83
C ALA A 152 1.36 8.80 35.20
N ARG A 153 0.17 8.20 35.23
CA ARG A 153 -0.09 6.90 34.59
C ARG A 153 0.10 6.96 33.07
N VAL A 154 -0.45 7.99 32.41
CA VAL A 154 -0.29 8.18 30.96
C VAL A 154 1.19 8.38 30.59
N LYS A 155 1.95 9.15 31.37
CA LYS A 155 3.40 9.31 31.20
C LYS A 155 4.14 7.98 31.36
N ALA A 156 3.76 7.15 32.32
CA ALA A 156 4.35 5.83 32.52
C ALA A 156 4.09 4.90 31.32
N THR A 157 2.86 4.85 30.81
CA THR A 157 2.52 4.12 29.58
C THR A 157 3.31 4.65 28.40
N GLN A 158 3.38 5.97 28.24
CA GLN A 158 4.08 6.63 27.15
C GLN A 158 5.59 6.34 27.16
N ALA A 159 6.22 6.34 28.32
CA ALA A 159 7.66 6.06 28.47
C ALA A 159 8.04 4.65 27.98
N ARG A 160 7.10 3.69 28.03
CA ARG A 160 7.30 2.32 27.52
C ARG A 160 7.07 2.18 26.02
N ILE A 161 6.43 3.16 25.37
CA ILE A 161 6.24 3.15 23.93
C ILE A 161 7.61 3.35 23.28
N PRO A 162 8.09 2.42 22.44
CA PRO A 162 9.37 2.59 21.77
C PRO A 162 9.33 3.89 20.98
N ARG A 163 10.40 4.68 21.06
CA ARG A 163 10.61 5.79 20.15
C ARG A 163 10.75 5.20 18.75
N ILE A 164 9.62 5.10 18.06
CA ILE A 164 9.60 4.87 16.62
C ILE A 164 10.08 6.19 16.05
N SER A 165 11.41 6.31 15.97
CA SER A 165 12.07 7.24 15.08
C SER A 165 11.45 6.99 13.71
N ARG A 166 10.51 7.85 13.30
CA ARG A 166 10.47 8.18 11.89
C ARG A 166 11.81 8.84 11.70
N ASP A 167 12.68 8.22 10.94
CA ASP A 167 13.96 8.81 10.59
C ASP A 167 13.65 10.10 9.81
N THR A 168 13.40 11.18 10.55
CA THR A 168 13.27 12.55 10.06
C THR A 168 14.66 13.16 9.89
N GLY A 169 15.72 12.41 10.24
CA GLY A 169 17.10 12.87 10.30
C GLY A 169 17.74 13.07 8.94
N LYS A 170 17.10 12.60 7.86
CA LYS A 170 17.47 12.98 6.49
C LYS A 170 16.21 13.32 5.73
N PRO A 171 16.10 14.54 5.15
CA PRO A 171 15.24 14.74 4.00
C PRO A 171 15.50 13.58 3.05
N LYS A 172 14.45 12.96 2.52
CA LYS A 172 14.68 12.05 1.39
C LYS A 172 15.40 12.87 0.33
N PRO A 173 16.54 12.41 -0.20
CA PRO A 173 17.22 13.13 -1.26
C PRO A 173 16.23 13.47 -2.37
N ALA A 174 16.31 14.70 -2.85
CA ALA A 174 15.52 15.17 -3.98
C ALA A 174 15.72 14.22 -5.17
N LEU A 175 14.77 14.15 -6.11
CA LEU A 175 14.90 13.24 -7.24
C LEU A 175 16.13 13.59 -8.09
N SER A 176 16.44 14.88 -8.17
CA SER A 176 17.66 15.43 -8.77
C SER A 176 18.95 15.02 -8.03
N GLU A 177 18.88 14.77 -6.73
CA GLU A 177 20.03 14.34 -5.90
C GLU A 177 20.27 12.83 -5.95
N LEU A 178 19.31 12.05 -6.47
CA LEU A 178 19.43 10.59 -6.57
C LEU A 178 20.30 10.13 -7.74
N ILE A 179 20.50 10.99 -8.74
CA ILE A 179 21.19 10.64 -9.99
C ILE A 179 22.09 11.81 -10.40
N GLU A 180 23.38 11.72 -10.12
CA GLU A 180 24.39 12.62 -10.69
C GLU A 180 24.84 12.10 -12.06
N PRO A 181 24.98 12.95 -13.10
CA PRO A 181 24.69 14.39 -13.21
C PRO A 181 23.39 14.62 -13.99
N ILE A 182 22.27 14.83 -13.30
CA ILE A 182 21.02 15.23 -13.98
C ILE A 182 20.85 16.75 -13.92
N GLU A 183 20.72 17.39 -15.09
CA GLU A 183 20.50 18.85 -15.24
C GLU A 183 19.05 19.30 -14.99
N TYR A 184 18.17 18.39 -14.58
CA TYR A 184 16.73 18.66 -14.39
C TYR A 184 16.38 18.87 -12.91
N ASP A 185 15.56 19.89 -12.64
CA ASP A 185 14.98 20.11 -11.31
C ASP A 185 13.88 19.09 -10.99
N ASP A 186 13.53 18.98 -9.70
CA ASP A 186 12.50 18.03 -9.23
C ASP A 186 11.13 18.23 -9.90
N ALA A 187 10.75 19.48 -10.20
CA ALA A 187 9.49 19.78 -10.86
C ALA A 187 9.44 19.20 -12.28
N THR A 188 10.53 19.38 -13.04
CA THR A 188 10.72 18.82 -14.37
C THR A 188 10.76 17.30 -14.30
N LEU A 189 11.53 16.73 -13.38
CA LEU A 189 11.61 15.28 -13.19
C LEU A 189 10.26 14.64 -12.85
N ILE A 190 9.47 15.27 -11.97
CA ILE A 190 8.11 14.81 -11.64
C ILE A 190 7.19 14.91 -12.85
N LYS A 191 7.27 16.00 -13.62
CA LYS A 191 6.47 16.17 -14.85
C LYS A 191 6.83 15.11 -15.88
N SER A 192 8.12 14.90 -16.14
CA SER A 192 8.63 13.87 -17.04
C SER A 192 8.24 12.47 -16.59
N LEU A 193 8.28 12.17 -15.28
CA LEU A 193 7.83 10.88 -14.74
C LEU A 193 6.33 10.66 -14.96
N ARG A 194 5.50 11.71 -14.81
CA ARG A 194 4.06 11.65 -15.09
C ARG A 194 3.81 11.40 -16.57
N GLU A 195 4.49 12.13 -17.45
CA GLU A 195 4.37 11.96 -18.90
C GLU A 195 4.83 10.56 -19.34
N PHE A 196 5.98 10.10 -18.84
CA PHE A 196 6.45 8.73 -19.02
C PHE A 196 5.41 7.70 -18.56
N SER A 197 4.82 7.89 -17.38
CA SER A 197 3.79 6.98 -16.86
C SER A 197 2.56 6.94 -17.77
N VAL A 198 2.13 8.08 -18.32
CA VAL A 198 1.01 8.15 -19.27
C VAL A 198 1.35 7.44 -20.59
N VAL A 199 2.55 7.67 -21.13
CA VAL A 199 3.03 6.98 -22.34
C VAL A 199 3.12 5.47 -22.12
N MET A 200 3.69 5.03 -21.00
CA MET A 200 3.75 3.61 -20.66
C MET A 200 2.36 3.01 -20.49
N LEU A 201 1.42 3.69 -19.84
CA LEU A 201 0.04 3.22 -19.74
C LEU A 201 -0.63 3.07 -21.11
N LYS A 202 -0.34 3.98 -22.05
CA LYS A 202 -0.80 3.88 -23.44
C LYS A 202 -0.21 2.65 -24.13
N ILE A 203 1.11 2.44 -24.05
CA ILE A 203 1.80 1.25 -24.59
C ILE A 203 1.21 -0.04 -23.99
N LEU A 204 0.99 -0.08 -22.67
CA LEU A 204 0.41 -1.25 -22.00
C LEU A 204 -1.01 -1.56 -22.48
N ARG A 205 -1.79 -0.52 -22.82
CA ARG A 205 -3.12 -0.69 -23.41
C ARG A 205 -3.02 -1.23 -24.84
N GLU A 206 -2.15 -0.67 -25.67
CA GLU A 206 -1.93 -1.14 -27.05
C GLU A 206 -1.45 -2.60 -27.08
N GLN A 207 -0.52 -2.97 -26.20
CA GLN A 207 -0.07 -4.36 -26.02
C GLN A 207 -1.22 -5.29 -25.62
N ARG A 208 -2.10 -4.83 -24.72
CA ARG A 208 -3.29 -5.59 -24.32
C ARG A 208 -4.24 -5.77 -25.49
N ASP A 209 -4.51 -4.71 -26.25
CA ASP A 209 -5.43 -4.75 -27.39
C ASP A 209 -4.86 -5.66 -28.51
N TYR A 210 -3.53 -5.63 -28.73
CA TYR A 210 -2.82 -6.57 -29.58
C TYR A 210 -2.99 -8.03 -29.12
N LEU A 211 -2.74 -8.34 -27.85
CA LEU A 211 -2.90 -9.71 -27.36
C LEU A 211 -4.36 -10.18 -27.43
N LEU A 212 -5.31 -9.27 -27.22
CA LEU A 212 -6.74 -9.58 -27.30
C LEU A 212 -7.28 -9.65 -28.72
N SER A 213 -6.51 -9.28 -29.74
CA SER A 213 -6.90 -9.46 -31.14
C SER A 213 -6.54 -10.84 -31.70
N VAL A 214 -5.71 -11.60 -30.98
CA VAL A 214 -5.28 -12.96 -31.38
C VAL A 214 -6.42 -13.96 -31.16
N PRO A 215 -6.89 -14.67 -32.21
CA PRO A 215 -8.06 -15.56 -32.12
C PRO A 215 -7.93 -16.63 -31.03
N GLU A 216 -6.77 -17.26 -30.90
CA GLU A 216 -6.53 -18.32 -29.92
C GLU A 216 -6.60 -17.82 -28.47
N ILE A 217 -6.24 -16.55 -28.24
CA ILE A 217 -6.35 -15.90 -26.93
C ILE A 217 -7.81 -15.58 -26.61
N ILE A 218 -8.58 -15.11 -27.60
CA ILE A 218 -10.02 -14.87 -27.48
C ILE A 218 -10.74 -16.18 -27.15
N GLU A 219 -10.44 -17.25 -27.89
CA GLU A 219 -11.01 -18.57 -27.66
C GLU A 219 -10.68 -19.09 -26.25
N ALA A 220 -9.39 -19.04 -25.86
CA ALA A 220 -8.96 -19.42 -24.53
C ALA A 220 -9.74 -18.64 -23.46
N LYS A 221 -9.82 -17.31 -23.58
CA LYS A 221 -10.55 -16.45 -22.64
C LYS A 221 -12.05 -16.78 -22.58
N SER A 222 -12.70 -17.03 -23.72
CA SER A 222 -14.13 -17.37 -23.77
C SER A 222 -14.46 -18.69 -23.06
N SER A 223 -13.47 -19.59 -22.96
CA SER A 223 -13.61 -20.89 -22.30
C SER A 223 -13.21 -20.89 -20.82
N LEU A 224 -12.77 -19.77 -20.25
CA LEU A 224 -12.45 -19.64 -18.81
C LEU A 224 -13.63 -19.94 -17.88
N PRO A 225 -14.88 -19.53 -18.19
CA PRO A 225 -16.03 -19.83 -17.33
C PRO A 225 -16.33 -21.32 -17.18
N ASN A 226 -15.83 -22.16 -18.09
CA ASN A 226 -16.05 -23.62 -18.06
C ASN A 226 -15.14 -24.34 -17.05
N LEU A 227 -14.22 -23.62 -16.40
CA LEU A 227 -13.34 -24.16 -15.38
C LEU A 227 -13.94 -23.99 -13.98
N SER A 228 -13.54 -24.85 -13.04
CA SER A 228 -13.82 -24.63 -11.62
C SER A 228 -13.29 -23.27 -11.16
N ASP A 229 -13.99 -22.60 -10.23
CA ASP A 229 -13.63 -21.27 -9.72
C ASP A 229 -12.18 -21.16 -9.26
N GLU A 230 -11.68 -22.20 -8.59
CA GLU A 230 -10.30 -22.24 -8.10
C GLU A 230 -9.28 -22.22 -9.24
N VAL A 231 -9.45 -23.09 -10.25
CA VAL A 231 -8.56 -23.15 -11.41
C VAL A 231 -8.67 -21.88 -12.26
N ARG A 232 -9.88 -21.35 -12.45
CA ARG A 232 -10.12 -20.08 -13.15
C ARG A 232 -9.34 -18.93 -12.49
N SER A 233 -9.45 -18.80 -11.16
CA SER A 233 -8.74 -17.76 -10.41
C SER A 233 -7.22 -17.86 -10.54
N LEU A 234 -6.67 -19.08 -10.55
CA LEU A 234 -5.24 -19.29 -10.78
C LEU A 234 -4.81 -18.82 -12.19
N ILE A 235 -5.58 -19.16 -13.21
CA ILE A 235 -5.28 -18.79 -14.60
C ILE A 235 -5.39 -17.28 -14.82
N GLU A 236 -6.46 -16.64 -14.32
CA GLU A 236 -6.65 -15.18 -14.41
C GLU A 236 -5.52 -14.39 -13.74
N ARG A 237 -4.93 -14.95 -12.67
CA ARG A 237 -3.78 -14.37 -11.96
C ARG A 237 -2.43 -14.68 -12.63
N GLY A 238 -2.41 -15.44 -13.73
CA GLY A 238 -1.17 -15.82 -14.40
C GLY A 238 -0.36 -16.91 -13.68
N ILE A 239 -0.97 -17.65 -12.74
CA ILE A 239 -0.28 -18.68 -11.95
C ILE A 239 -0.26 -19.99 -12.73
N ASN A 240 0.91 -20.35 -13.27
CA ASN A 240 1.11 -21.54 -14.10
C ASN A 240 1.96 -22.64 -13.43
N ASN A 241 2.37 -22.48 -12.18
CA ASN A 241 3.21 -23.43 -11.44
C ASN A 241 2.44 -24.21 -10.34
N SER A 242 1.12 -24.08 -10.29
CA SER A 242 0.28 -24.81 -9.35
C SER A 242 0.00 -26.24 -9.83
N HIS A 243 -0.04 -27.20 -8.89
CA HIS A 243 -0.43 -28.59 -9.15
C HIS A 243 -1.86 -28.70 -9.74
N LYS A 244 -2.70 -27.69 -9.51
CA LYS A 244 -4.08 -27.62 -10.04
C LYS A 244 -4.15 -27.17 -11.49
N VAL A 245 -3.07 -26.63 -12.06
CA VAL A 245 -3.01 -26.16 -13.44
C VAL A 245 -2.23 -27.17 -14.27
N SER A 246 -2.96 -28.13 -14.83
CA SER A 246 -2.40 -29.22 -15.63
C SER A 246 -1.65 -28.71 -16.87
N PHE A 247 -0.79 -29.56 -17.44
CA PHE A 247 -0.09 -29.25 -18.70
C PHE A 247 -1.06 -28.86 -19.83
N ALA A 248 -2.19 -29.55 -19.95
CA ALA A 248 -3.21 -29.26 -20.96
C ALA A 248 -3.81 -27.86 -20.78
N LEU A 249 -4.10 -27.47 -19.53
CA LEU A 249 -4.57 -26.13 -19.21
C LEU A 249 -3.50 -25.08 -19.53
N ARG A 250 -2.24 -25.35 -19.25
CA ARG A 250 -1.16 -24.41 -19.60
C ARG A 250 -1.03 -24.20 -21.10
N ARG A 251 -1.10 -25.30 -21.87
CA ARG A 251 -1.09 -25.26 -23.33
C ARG A 251 -2.30 -24.52 -23.90
N LYS A 252 -3.47 -24.61 -23.25
CA LYS A 252 -4.69 -23.94 -23.70
C LYS A 252 -4.73 -22.45 -23.37
N TYR A 253 -4.37 -22.06 -22.14
CA TYR A 253 -4.60 -20.70 -21.65
C TYR A 253 -3.35 -19.80 -21.64
N PHE A 254 -2.15 -20.37 -21.53
CA PHE A 254 -0.92 -19.59 -21.52
C PHE A 254 -0.18 -19.65 -22.85
N ASN A 255 -0.01 -20.82 -23.46
CA ASN A 255 0.77 -20.94 -24.70
C ASN A 255 0.34 -19.97 -25.83
N PRO A 256 -0.96 -19.71 -26.09
CA PRO A 256 -1.37 -18.70 -27.07
C PRO A 256 -0.82 -17.29 -26.79
N LEU A 257 -0.88 -16.85 -25.53
CA LEU A 257 -0.29 -15.57 -25.10
C LEU A 257 1.21 -15.52 -25.36
N TRP A 258 1.90 -16.62 -25.08
CA TRP A 258 3.35 -16.68 -25.13
C TRP A 258 3.85 -16.72 -26.57
N LYS A 259 3.13 -17.43 -27.46
CA LYS A 259 3.36 -17.39 -28.90
C LYS A 259 3.11 -16.00 -29.49
N ALA A 260 2.00 -15.36 -29.13
CA ALA A 260 1.71 -14.01 -29.58
C ALA A 260 2.82 -13.03 -29.18
N ILE A 261 3.32 -13.13 -27.94
CA ILE A 261 4.45 -12.32 -27.49
C ILE A 261 5.72 -12.65 -28.28
N SER A 262 6.06 -13.94 -28.48
CA SER A 262 7.28 -14.31 -29.20
C SER A 262 7.31 -13.85 -30.66
N TYR A 263 6.14 -13.78 -31.32
CA TYR A 263 6.02 -13.27 -32.69
C TYR A 263 5.81 -11.75 -32.78
N SER A 264 5.73 -11.07 -31.64
CA SER A 264 5.57 -9.61 -31.62
C SER A 264 6.84 -8.90 -32.11
N ASN A 265 6.65 -7.73 -32.71
CA ASN A 265 7.75 -6.79 -32.99
C ASN A 265 7.90 -5.73 -31.88
N ASP A 266 7.10 -5.83 -30.82
CA ASP A 266 7.20 -4.97 -29.64
C ASP A 266 8.26 -5.54 -28.67
N GLY A 267 9.45 -4.94 -28.69
CA GLY A 267 10.54 -5.33 -27.80
C GLY A 267 10.23 -5.13 -26.32
N ILE A 268 9.40 -4.14 -25.97
CA ILE A 268 8.99 -3.91 -24.57
C ILE A 268 8.10 -5.07 -24.10
N LEU A 269 7.20 -5.55 -24.97
CA LEU A 269 6.33 -6.68 -24.65
C LEU A 269 7.14 -7.96 -24.41
N ILE A 270 8.15 -8.23 -25.26
CA ILE A 270 9.05 -9.38 -25.12
C ILE A 270 9.92 -9.23 -23.87
N GLU A 271 10.50 -8.06 -23.63
CA GLU A 271 11.34 -7.81 -22.46
C GLU A 271 10.56 -8.05 -21.15
N ARG A 272 9.32 -7.55 -21.05
CA ARG A 272 8.46 -7.78 -19.88
C ARG A 272 8.22 -9.26 -19.61
N MET A 273 8.08 -10.06 -20.66
CA MET A 273 7.97 -11.51 -20.53
C MET A 273 9.28 -12.12 -20.00
N LEU A 274 10.42 -11.73 -20.57
CA LEU A 274 11.74 -12.18 -20.12
C LEU A 274 12.02 -11.77 -18.66
N LEU A 275 11.58 -10.59 -18.22
CA LEU A 275 11.74 -10.15 -16.83
C LEU A 275 10.96 -11.02 -15.82
N ASN A 276 10.03 -11.87 -16.25
CA ASN A 276 9.35 -12.83 -15.36
C ASN A 276 10.19 -14.07 -15.03
N CYS A 277 11.31 -14.29 -15.72
CA CYS A 277 12.27 -15.33 -15.37
C CYS A 277 13.48 -14.72 -14.66
N SER A 278 13.83 -15.28 -13.50
CA SER A 278 14.91 -14.75 -12.64
C SER A 278 16.26 -14.66 -13.36
N TYR A 279 16.57 -15.64 -14.21
CA TYR A 279 17.80 -15.70 -14.99
C TYR A 279 17.88 -14.57 -16.02
N THR A 280 16.89 -14.47 -16.90
CA THR A 280 16.83 -13.45 -17.95
C THR A 280 16.68 -12.05 -17.34
N ARG A 281 15.99 -11.92 -16.21
CA ARG A 281 15.93 -10.67 -15.43
C ARG A 281 17.32 -10.22 -15.00
N SER A 282 18.09 -11.08 -14.33
CA SER A 282 19.44 -10.72 -13.90
C SER A 282 20.35 -10.41 -15.10
N TYR A 283 20.22 -11.16 -16.19
CA TYR A 283 20.98 -10.89 -17.40
C TYR A 283 20.65 -9.51 -18.00
N ILE A 284 19.36 -9.18 -18.16
CA ILE A 284 18.91 -7.87 -18.69
C ILE A 284 19.36 -6.73 -17.76
N GLN A 285 19.15 -6.85 -16.44
CA GLN A 285 19.45 -5.79 -15.47
C GLN A 285 20.95 -5.49 -15.33
N ASN A 286 21.82 -6.45 -15.63
CA ASN A 286 23.27 -6.30 -15.51
C ASN A 286 23.95 -5.94 -16.84
N ARG A 287 23.21 -5.75 -17.93
CA ARG A 287 23.80 -5.29 -19.20
C ARG A 287 24.04 -3.78 -19.18
N VAL A 288 25.16 -3.39 -19.77
CA VAL A 288 25.50 -1.98 -20.02
C VAL A 288 24.69 -1.43 -21.19
N GLU A 289 24.48 -2.26 -22.22
CA GLU A 289 23.77 -1.88 -23.44
C GLU A 289 22.35 -2.49 -23.47
N PRO A 290 21.35 -1.74 -23.98
CA PRO A 290 20.02 -2.27 -24.22
C PRO A 290 20.05 -3.48 -25.15
N MET A 291 19.20 -4.46 -24.85
CA MET A 291 19.07 -5.66 -25.68
C MET A 291 18.33 -5.34 -26.98
N THR A 292 18.83 -5.85 -28.11
CA THR A 292 18.12 -5.72 -29.38
C THR A 292 16.90 -6.65 -29.44
N LEU A 293 15.93 -6.34 -30.30
CA LEU A 293 14.74 -7.18 -30.49
C LEU A 293 15.10 -8.62 -30.88
N GLU A 294 16.09 -8.80 -31.75
CA GLU A 294 16.54 -10.12 -32.20
C GLU A 294 17.23 -10.92 -31.07
N GLU A 295 18.02 -10.25 -30.23
CA GLU A 295 18.57 -10.87 -29.03
C GLU A 295 17.46 -11.29 -28.05
N GLN A 296 16.45 -10.43 -27.84
CA GLN A 296 15.30 -10.73 -26.99
C GLN A 296 14.54 -11.96 -27.49
N LYS A 297 14.26 -12.04 -28.80
CA LYS A 297 13.60 -13.20 -29.44
C LYS A 297 14.43 -14.47 -29.28
N THR A 298 15.73 -14.39 -29.55
CA THR A 298 16.66 -15.52 -29.40
C THR A 298 16.67 -16.07 -27.97
N ILE A 299 16.75 -15.19 -26.97
CA ILE A 299 16.72 -15.59 -25.55
C ILE A 299 15.35 -16.17 -25.19
N LEU A 300 14.27 -15.58 -25.68
CA LEU A 300 12.93 -16.07 -25.41
C LEU A 300 12.75 -17.49 -25.95
N GLU A 301 13.16 -17.77 -27.19
CA GLU A 301 13.10 -19.10 -27.80
C GLU A 301 13.88 -20.16 -27.00
N GLN A 302 15.09 -19.81 -26.53
CA GLN A 302 15.90 -20.71 -25.71
C GLN A 302 15.25 -21.07 -24.37
N HIS A 303 14.50 -20.13 -23.80
CA HIS A 303 13.91 -20.26 -22.47
C HIS A 303 12.43 -20.68 -22.49
N LEU A 304 11.78 -20.67 -23.65
CA LEU A 304 10.40 -21.10 -23.81
C LEU A 304 10.31 -22.64 -23.80
N LYS A 305 9.45 -23.20 -22.93
CA LYS A 305 9.09 -24.63 -22.98
C LYS A 305 7.91 -24.86 -23.93
N ALA A 306 7.73 -26.11 -24.35
CA ALA A 306 6.60 -26.51 -25.21
C ALA A 306 5.21 -26.25 -24.57
N ASP A 307 5.13 -26.18 -23.24
CA ASP A 307 3.90 -25.82 -22.51
C ASP A 307 3.65 -24.32 -22.45
N GLY A 308 4.54 -23.50 -23.03
CA GLY A 308 4.48 -22.05 -22.92
C GLY A 308 4.81 -21.57 -21.51
N SER A 309 5.71 -22.23 -20.78
CA SER A 309 6.28 -21.70 -19.54
C SER A 309 7.77 -21.35 -19.72
N LEU A 310 8.27 -20.36 -18.98
CA LEU A 310 9.68 -19.99 -19.03
C LEU A 310 10.46 -21.00 -18.17
N ARG A 311 11.61 -21.45 -18.67
CA ARG A 311 12.54 -22.27 -17.91
C ARG A 311 13.07 -21.48 -16.72
N SER A 312 12.64 -21.85 -15.51
CA SER A 312 13.31 -21.45 -14.27
C SER A 312 14.60 -22.28 -14.14
N ASN A 313 15.71 -21.80 -14.67
CA ASN A 313 16.99 -22.46 -14.46
C ASN A 313 17.48 -22.21 -13.03
N ILE A 314 17.21 -23.16 -12.15
CA ILE A 314 18.16 -23.53 -11.10
C ILE A 314 18.89 -24.75 -11.67
N SER A 315 20.22 -24.68 -11.85
CA SER A 315 21.15 -25.83 -12.01
C SER A 315 21.94 -26.02 -13.33
N SER A 316 21.38 -26.13 -14.54
CA SER A 316 22.14 -26.79 -15.64
C SER A 316 22.85 -25.91 -16.67
N TYR A 317 22.53 -24.62 -16.80
CA TYR A 317 23.17 -23.77 -17.83
C TYR A 317 24.50 -23.16 -17.35
N TYR A 318 24.58 -22.72 -16.08
CA TYR A 318 25.82 -22.21 -15.48
C TYR A 318 26.96 -23.24 -15.51
N SER A 319 26.66 -24.52 -15.29
CA SER A 319 27.67 -25.59 -15.37
C SER A 319 28.24 -25.79 -16.79
N ARG A 320 27.56 -25.32 -17.85
CA ARG A 320 28.07 -25.39 -19.23
C ARG A 320 28.71 -24.10 -19.71
N THR A 321 28.19 -22.92 -19.37
CA THR A 321 28.78 -21.64 -19.78
C THR A 321 29.95 -21.18 -18.90
N GLU A 322 29.97 -21.49 -17.60
CA GLU A 322 31.19 -21.31 -16.79
C GLU A 322 32.30 -22.25 -17.22
N LYS A 323 31.99 -23.50 -17.59
CA LYS A 323 32.99 -24.41 -18.18
C LYS A 323 33.60 -23.87 -19.47
N LYS A 324 32.79 -23.29 -20.37
CA LYS A 324 33.30 -22.68 -21.62
C LYS A 324 34.13 -21.42 -21.36
N ARG A 325 33.72 -20.55 -20.43
CA ARG A 325 34.47 -19.33 -20.07
C ARG A 325 35.76 -19.64 -19.31
N ASN A 326 35.79 -20.68 -18.48
CA ASN A 326 37.00 -21.10 -17.78
C ASN A 326 37.96 -21.89 -18.68
N CYS A 327 37.48 -22.63 -19.69
CA CYS A 327 38.36 -23.22 -20.71
C CYS A 327 39.06 -22.16 -21.58
N GLN A 328 38.37 -21.09 -21.97
CA GLN A 328 38.99 -20.00 -22.76
C GLN A 328 39.96 -19.12 -21.96
N ARG A 329 39.87 -19.12 -20.63
CA ARG A 329 40.84 -18.43 -19.75
C ARG A 329 42.09 -19.26 -19.44
N CYS A 330 42.07 -20.57 -19.70
CA CYS A 330 43.23 -21.44 -19.49
C CYS A 330 44.13 -21.61 -20.72
N GLU A 331 43.76 -21.04 -21.88
CA GLU A 331 44.59 -21.05 -23.10
C GLU A 331 45.39 -19.74 -23.31
N VAL A 332 45.36 -18.84 -22.32
CA VAL A 332 46.21 -17.64 -22.29
C VAL A 332 46.94 -17.59 -20.95
N PHE A 333 47.82 -18.58 -20.73
CA PHE A 333 49.01 -18.48 -19.88
C PHE A 333 50.05 -19.49 -20.35
#